data_AF-A0A670YA22-F1
#
_entry.id   AF-A0A670YA22-F1
#
_cell.length_a   1.000
_cell.length_b   1.000
_cell.length_c   1.000
_cell.angle_alpha   90.00
_cell.angle_beta   90.00
_cell.angle_gamma   90.00
#
_symmetry.space_group_name_H-M   'P 1'
#
loop_
_entity.id
_entity.type
_entity.pdbx_description
1 polymer ?
#
loop_
_entity_poly.entity_id
_entity_poly.type
_entity_poly.pdbx_seq_one_letter_code
_entity_poly.pdbx_strand_id
1 'polypeptide(L)'
;MSSSEFKTLSQDDLRKQLYQTFKNRGVLDTLKMQLRKQLIHELMNPVLCREILPKVTSSECSSLIIIACNSLVADHLRRCGYEYSLSVFYPESGLEKDKELSIQDLLQLIRINPTSDLYKMLVKEYYFNKIYVFSCS
;
A
#
# COMPACT_ATOMS: atom_id res chain seq x y z
N MET A 1 -73.67 -14.83 -15.03
CA MET A 1 -72.32 -14.25 -15.24
C MET A 1 -72.11 -13.23 -14.13
N SER A 2 -71.07 -13.21 -13.30
CA SER A 2 -69.69 -13.65 -13.44
C SER A 2 -69.19 -14.14 -12.07
N SER A 3 -68.46 -15.25 -12.08
CA SER A 3 -67.79 -15.84 -10.92
C SER A 3 -66.64 -14.92 -10.48
N SER A 4 -66.73 -14.35 -9.29
CA SER A 4 -65.61 -13.66 -8.64
C SER A 4 -64.68 -14.71 -8.04
N GLU A 5 -63.80 -15.26 -8.89
CA GLU A 5 -62.66 -16.07 -8.45
C GLU A 5 -61.75 -15.18 -7.60
N PHE A 6 -61.91 -15.27 -6.28
CA PHE A 6 -60.85 -14.92 -5.35
C PHE A 6 -59.66 -15.82 -5.69
N LYS A 7 -58.75 -15.33 -6.55
CA LYS A 7 -57.45 -15.95 -6.77
C LYS A 7 -56.82 -16.10 -5.40
N THR A 8 -56.78 -17.34 -4.92
CA THR A 8 -56.02 -17.75 -3.76
C THR A 8 -54.57 -17.37 -4.05
N LEU A 9 -54.16 -16.19 -3.58
CA LEU A 9 -52.79 -15.70 -3.73
C LEU A 9 -51.89 -16.74 -3.06
N SER A 10 -51.23 -17.55 -3.89
CA SER A 10 -50.33 -18.59 -3.43
C SER A 10 -49.22 -17.94 -2.60
N GLN A 11 -48.75 -18.64 -1.57
CA GLN A 11 -47.70 -18.17 -0.67
C GLN A 11 -46.47 -17.62 -1.42
N ASP A 12 -46.19 -18.17 -2.60
CA ASP A 12 -45.08 -17.74 -3.45
C ASP A 12 -45.32 -16.40 -4.15
N ASP A 13 -46.56 -16.04 -4.47
CA ASP A 13 -46.87 -14.73 -5.05
C ASP A 13 -46.76 -13.62 -4.00
N LEU A 14 -47.18 -13.90 -2.76
CA LEU A 14 -46.96 -13.01 -1.62
C LEU A 14 -45.46 -12.84 -1.31
N ARG A 15 -44.67 -13.92 -1.35
CA ARG A 15 -43.21 -13.86 -1.20
C ARG A 15 -42.57 -13.01 -2.30
N LYS A 16 -42.98 -13.19 -3.55
CA LYS A 16 -42.48 -12.38 -4.68
C LYS A 16 -42.85 -10.91 -4.51
N GLN A 17 -44.08 -10.61 -4.08
CA GLN A 17 -44.52 -9.23 -3.91
C GLN A 17 -43.81 -8.54 -2.74
N LEU A 18 -43.58 -9.24 -1.62
CA LEU A 18 -42.76 -8.75 -0.52
C LEU A 18 -41.31 -8.52 -0.97
N TYR A 19 -40.71 -9.49 -1.66
CA TYR A 19 -39.34 -9.35 -2.19
C TYR A 19 -39.21 -8.14 -3.13
N GLN A 20 -40.17 -7.95 -4.04
CA GLN A 20 -40.21 -6.78 -4.92
C GLN A 20 -40.43 -5.48 -4.14
N THR A 21 -41.24 -5.49 -3.08
CA THR A 21 -41.44 -4.31 -2.22
C THR A 21 -40.16 -3.96 -1.45
N PHE A 22 -39.46 -4.95 -0.89
CA PHE A 22 -38.17 -4.75 -0.22
C PHE A 22 -37.06 -4.32 -1.18
N LYS A 23 -37.11 -4.79 -2.43
CA LYS A 23 -36.22 -4.36 -3.52
C LYS A 23 -36.49 -2.91 -3.94
N ASN A 24 -37.75 -2.57 -4.22
CA ASN A 24 -38.14 -1.23 -4.67
C ASN A 24 -37.97 -0.15 -3.59
N ARG A 25 -38.07 -0.52 -2.31
CA ARG A 25 -37.78 0.36 -1.17
C ARG A 25 -36.28 0.52 -0.88
N GLY A 26 -35.39 -0.15 -1.63
CA GLY A 26 -33.94 -0.03 -1.45
C GLY A 26 -33.39 -0.67 -0.17
N VAL A 27 -34.21 -1.42 0.58
CA VAL A 27 -33.80 -2.11 1.82
C VAL A 27 -32.78 -3.20 1.50
N LEU A 28 -33.00 -3.92 0.38
CA LEU A 28 -32.08 -4.94 -0.13
C LEU A 28 -30.72 -4.34 -0.54
N ASP A 29 -30.72 -3.15 -1.15
CA ASP A 29 -29.48 -2.48 -1.54
C ASP A 29 -28.74 -1.90 -0.34
N THR A 30 -29.48 -1.41 0.66
CA THR A 30 -28.90 -0.97 1.94
C THR A 30 -28.26 -2.15 2.68
N LEU A 31 -28.93 -3.30 2.75
CA LEU A 31 -28.37 -4.53 3.33
C LEU A 31 -27.13 -5.02 2.57
N LYS A 32 -27.17 -5.05 1.24
CA LYS A 32 -25.99 -5.39 0.42
C LYS A 32 -24.85 -4.42 0.65
N MET A 33 -25.13 -3.12 0.77
CA MET A 33 -24.12 -2.10 1.04
C MET A 33 -23.55 -2.27 2.45
N GLN A 34 -24.37 -2.58 3.46
CA GLN A 34 -23.89 -2.85 4.81
C GLN A 34 -23.05 -4.11 4.88
N LEU A 35 -23.47 -5.20 4.21
CA LEU A 35 -22.66 -6.42 4.08
C LEU A 35 -21.35 -6.14 3.37
N ARG A 36 -21.36 -5.38 2.27
CA ARG A 36 -20.13 -5.01 1.57
C ARG A 36 -19.22 -4.14 2.45
N LYS A 37 -19.78 -3.17 3.19
CA LYS A 37 -19.02 -2.34 4.14
C LYS A 37 -18.42 -3.18 5.26
N GLN A 38 -19.17 -4.12 5.82
CA GLN A 38 -18.63 -5.03 6.85
C GLN A 38 -17.59 -5.98 6.29
N LEU A 39 -17.78 -6.53 5.09
CA LEU A 39 -16.79 -7.38 4.44
C LEU A 39 -15.50 -6.60 4.14
N ILE A 40 -15.61 -5.38 3.62
CA ILE A 40 -14.45 -4.50 3.40
C ILE A 40 -13.79 -4.14 4.73
N HIS A 41 -14.56 -3.86 5.78
CA HIS A 41 -14.01 -3.57 7.11
C HIS A 41 -13.29 -4.78 7.72
N GLU A 42 -13.81 -6.00 7.53
CA GLU A 42 -13.17 -7.25 7.98
C GLU A 42 -11.96 -7.64 7.12
N LEU A 43 -11.99 -7.38 5.80
CA LEU A 43 -10.87 -7.62 4.89
C LEU A 43 -9.77 -6.56 5.04
N MET A 44 -10.13 -5.29 5.26
CA MET A 44 -9.22 -4.18 5.56
C MET A 44 -8.93 -4.06 7.06
N ASN A 45 -9.39 -4.99 7.88
CA ASN A 45 -9.12 -4.98 9.30
C ASN A 45 -7.59 -5.08 9.45
N PRO A 46 -6.93 -4.05 10.00
CA PRO A 46 -5.45 -4.01 10.07
C PRO A 46 -4.88 -5.09 10.99
N VAL A 47 -5.72 -5.97 11.56
CA VAL A 47 -5.35 -7.11 12.39
C VAL A 47 -4.78 -8.27 11.54
N LEU A 48 -5.33 -8.55 10.35
CA LEU A 48 -4.74 -9.55 9.45
C LEU A 48 -3.53 -9.03 8.66
N CYS A 49 -3.44 -7.71 8.46
CA CYS A 49 -2.20 -7.07 8.00
C CYS A 49 -1.13 -6.99 9.11
N ARG A 50 -1.50 -7.15 10.38
CA ARG A 50 -0.60 -7.10 11.54
C ARG A 50 0.03 -8.46 11.88
N GLU A 51 -0.49 -9.57 11.37
CA GLU A 51 0.17 -10.88 11.55
C GLU A 51 1.26 -11.16 10.50
N ILE A 52 1.32 -10.38 9.41
CA ILE A 52 2.44 -10.40 8.46
C ILE A 52 3.50 -9.32 8.80
N LEU A 53 3.21 -8.39 9.71
CA LEU A 53 4.17 -7.36 10.11
C LEU A 53 4.37 -7.35 11.64
N PRO A 54 5.56 -7.72 12.15
CA PRO A 54 5.78 -7.86 13.57
C PRO A 54 5.52 -6.54 14.32
N LYS A 55 4.65 -6.63 15.34
CA LYS A 55 4.57 -5.80 16.55
C LYS A 55 5.18 -4.39 16.43
N VAL A 56 4.30 -3.42 16.24
CA VAL A 56 4.57 -1.98 16.36
C VAL A 56 4.91 -1.61 17.81
N THR A 57 6.19 -1.75 18.15
CA THR A 57 6.94 -0.74 18.94
C THR A 57 8.15 -0.21 18.13
N SER A 58 8.22 -0.57 16.84
CA SER A 58 9.33 -0.37 15.91
C SER A 58 8.91 0.17 14.53
N SER A 59 7.63 0.51 14.32
CA SER A 59 7.02 0.73 12.99
C SER A 59 7.58 1.92 12.19
N GLU A 60 8.00 2.99 12.86
CA GLU A 60 8.65 4.11 12.17
C GLU A 60 10.09 3.78 11.80
N CYS A 61 10.81 3.06 12.68
CA CYS A 61 12.16 2.62 12.40
C CYS A 61 12.18 1.59 11.26
N SER A 62 11.23 0.66 11.23
CA SER A 62 11.10 -0.31 10.13
C SER A 62 10.69 0.35 8.82
N SER A 63 9.80 1.35 8.84
CA SER A 63 9.48 2.12 7.62
C SER A 63 10.65 2.97 7.14
N LEU A 64 11.40 3.64 8.02
CA LEU A 64 12.63 4.36 7.65
C LEU A 64 13.72 3.42 7.11
N ILE A 65 13.88 2.23 7.69
CA ILE A 65 14.80 1.21 7.18
C ILE A 65 14.36 0.73 5.80
N ILE A 66 13.06 0.51 5.58
CA ILE A 66 12.53 0.15 4.25
C ILE A 66 12.80 1.26 3.23
N ILE A 67 12.56 2.53 3.60
CA ILE A 67 12.87 3.69 2.75
C ILE A 67 14.38 3.76 2.45
N ALA A 68 15.24 3.49 3.42
CA ALA A 68 16.69 3.47 3.25
C ALA A 68 17.15 2.33 2.32
N CYS A 69 16.63 1.13 2.51
CA CYS A 69 16.88 0.00 1.62
C CYS A 69 16.43 0.31 0.20
N ASN A 70 15.22 0.84 0.04
CA ASN A 70 14.69 1.21 -1.27
C ASN A 70 15.52 2.32 -1.91
N SER A 71 15.99 3.30 -1.14
CA SER A 71 16.88 4.37 -1.61
C SER A 71 18.22 3.81 -2.09
N LEU A 72 18.80 2.84 -1.37
CA LEU A 72 20.04 2.18 -1.77
C LEU A 72 19.88 1.39 -3.07
N VAL A 73 18.78 0.67 -3.21
CA VAL A 73 18.45 -0.07 -4.44
C VAL A 73 18.22 0.89 -5.60
N ALA A 74 17.48 1.98 -5.40
CA ALA A 74 17.26 3.01 -6.41
C ALA A 74 18.59 3.67 -6.85
N ASP A 75 19.47 4.02 -5.91
CA ASP A 75 20.80 4.58 -6.20
C ASP A 75 21.65 3.59 -7.01
N HIS A 76 21.61 2.30 -6.68
CA HIS A 76 22.30 1.26 -7.45
C HIS A 76 21.74 1.12 -8.88
N LEU A 77 20.42 1.00 -9.02
CA LEU A 77 19.75 0.89 -10.33
C LEU A 77 20.08 2.09 -11.23
N ARG A 78 20.10 3.30 -10.65
CA ARG A 78 20.48 4.54 -11.34
C ARG A 78 21.94 4.51 -11.79
N ARG A 79 22.89 4.12 -10.92
CA ARG A 79 24.32 4.05 -11.27
C ARG A 79 24.62 3.03 -12.35
N CYS A 80 23.89 1.92 -12.37
CA CYS A 80 24.04 0.90 -13.39
C CYS A 80 23.31 1.24 -14.71
N GLY A 81 22.59 2.37 -14.78
CA GLY A 81 21.85 2.78 -15.98
C GLY A 81 20.61 1.92 -16.27
N TYR A 82 20.04 1.27 -15.26
CA TYR A 82 18.83 0.43 -15.40
C TYR A 82 17.56 1.28 -15.38
N GLU A 83 17.42 2.19 -16.35
CA GLU A 83 16.33 3.18 -16.43
C GLU A 83 14.94 2.55 -16.42
N TYR A 84 14.76 1.41 -17.11
CA TYR A 84 13.50 0.68 -17.13
C TYR A 84 13.14 0.12 -15.75
N SER A 85 14.07 -0.60 -15.13
CA SER A 85 13.86 -1.18 -13.79
C SER A 85 13.63 -0.08 -12.76
N LEU A 86 14.35 1.03 -12.84
CA LEU A 86 14.17 2.18 -11.96
C LEU A 86 12.77 2.80 -12.10
N SER A 87 12.25 2.90 -13.33
CA SER A 87 10.93 3.45 -13.62
C SER A 87 9.78 2.59 -13.08
N VAL A 88 9.94 1.26 -13.08
CA VAL A 88 8.98 0.32 -12.47
C VAL A 88 9.16 0.25 -10.95
N PHE A 89 10.41 0.39 -10.47
CA PHE A 89 10.74 0.30 -9.06
C PHE A 89 10.12 1.42 -8.23
N TYR A 90 10.08 2.67 -8.69
CA TYR A 90 9.47 3.77 -7.94
C TYR A 90 7.99 3.52 -7.57
N PRO A 91 7.08 3.22 -8.51
CA PRO A 91 5.68 2.95 -8.17
C PRO A 91 5.50 1.65 -7.38
N GLU A 92 6.30 0.60 -7.63
CA GLU A 92 6.16 -0.68 -6.90
C GLU A 92 6.70 -0.62 -5.47
N SER A 93 7.78 0.14 -5.23
CA SER A 93 8.39 0.29 -3.91
C SER A 93 7.70 1.37 -3.06
N GLY A 94 6.80 2.16 -3.65
CA GLY A 94 6.21 3.34 -3.02
C GLY A 94 7.22 4.43 -2.69
N LEU A 95 8.44 4.34 -3.24
CA LEU A 95 9.49 5.35 -3.09
C LEU A 95 9.20 6.47 -4.09
N GLU A 96 8.91 7.67 -3.59
CA GLU A 96 8.88 8.86 -4.43
C GLU A 96 10.30 9.38 -4.62
N LYS A 97 10.61 9.95 -5.79
CA LYS A 97 11.93 10.54 -6.07
C LYS A 97 12.35 11.59 -5.02
N ASP A 98 11.38 12.30 -4.46
CA ASP A 98 11.60 13.33 -3.43
C ASP A 98 11.74 12.75 -2.00
N LYS A 99 11.51 11.44 -1.82
CA LYS A 99 11.65 10.72 -0.54
C LYS A 99 12.92 9.87 -0.47
N GLU A 100 13.81 9.97 -1.46
CA GLU A 100 15.13 9.35 -1.39
C GLU A 100 15.93 9.94 -0.22
N LEU A 101 16.36 9.07 0.71
CA LEU A 101 17.15 9.51 1.86
C LEU A 101 18.54 9.95 1.43
N SER A 102 19.02 11.05 2.01
CA SER A 102 20.41 11.46 1.85
C SER A 102 21.35 10.42 2.47
N ILE A 103 22.56 10.29 1.95
CA ILE A 103 23.63 9.47 2.51
C ILE A 103 23.88 9.82 3.97
N GLN A 104 23.77 11.10 4.32
CA GLN A 104 23.92 11.55 5.69
C GLN A 104 22.83 10.96 6.58
N ASP A 105 21.58 10.97 6.12
CA ASP A 105 20.44 10.37 6.83
C ASP A 105 20.58 8.86 6.92
N LEU A 106 21.08 8.22 5.86
CA LEU A 106 21.29 6.78 5.78
C LEU A 106 22.42 6.32 6.73
N LEU A 107 23.52 7.08 6.82
CA LEU A 107 24.61 6.83 7.76
C LEU A 107 24.18 7.06 9.22
N GLN A 108 23.35 8.08 9.47
CA GLN A 108 22.74 8.30 10.79
C GLN A 108 21.79 7.15 11.17
N LEU A 109 21.00 6.65 10.21
CA LEU A 109 20.10 5.51 10.41
C LEU A 109 20.86 4.22 10.73
N ILE A 110 22.02 4.01 10.11
CA ILE A 110 22.93 2.87 10.41
C ILE A 110 23.72 3.11 11.72
N ARG A 111 23.49 4.24 12.40
CA ARG A 111 24.15 4.64 13.66
C ARG A 111 25.68 4.70 13.54
N ILE A 112 26.18 5.05 12.36
CA ILE A 112 27.61 5.29 12.16
C ILE A 112 27.95 6.64 12.77
N ASN A 113 28.93 6.66 13.68
CA ASN A 113 29.33 7.90 14.33
C ASN A 113 29.95 8.86 13.31
N PRO A 114 29.46 10.12 13.18
CA PRO A 114 30.01 11.10 12.26
C PRO A 114 31.48 11.45 12.51
N THR A 115 32.01 11.19 13.71
CA THR A 115 33.43 11.41 14.04
C THR A 115 34.33 10.25 13.63
N SER A 116 33.75 9.09 13.30
CA SER A 116 34.51 7.90 12.88
C SER A 116 35.19 8.13 11.52
N ASP A 117 36.39 7.59 11.36
CA ASP A 117 37.08 7.57 10.07
C ASP A 117 36.30 6.80 9.00
N LEU A 118 35.48 5.81 9.41
CA LEU A 118 34.58 5.07 8.54
C LEU A 118 33.52 5.99 7.90
N TYR A 119 32.94 6.90 8.69
CA TYR A 119 31.97 7.89 8.18
C TYR A 119 32.62 8.78 7.13
N LYS A 120 33.80 9.34 7.44
CA LYS A 120 34.54 10.22 6.51
C LYS A 120 34.92 9.50 5.21
N MET A 121 35.35 8.25 5.32
CA MET A 121 35.69 7.41 4.16
C MET A 121 34.46 7.16 3.28
N LEU A 122 33.33 6.71 3.85
CA LEU A 122 32.10 6.45 3.10
C LEU A 122 31.55 7.71 2.42
N VAL A 123 31.56 8.84 3.11
CA VAL A 123 31.13 10.12 2.56
C VAL A 123 32.02 10.53 1.39
N LYS A 124 33.36 10.44 1.55
CA LYS A 124 34.31 10.78 0.50
C LYS A 124 34.15 9.90 -0.73
N GLU A 125 34.06 8.59 -0.55
CA GLU A 125 33.86 7.63 -1.65
C GLU A 125 32.53 7.85 -2.39
N TYR A 126 31.46 8.18 -1.66
CA TYR A 126 30.17 8.45 -2.29
C TYR A 126 30.21 9.71 -3.17
N TYR A 127 30.73 10.83 -2.66
CA TYR A 127 30.82 12.07 -3.45
C TYR A 127 31.81 11.95 -4.60
N PHE A 128 32.91 11.21 -4.40
CA PHE A 128 33.86 10.90 -5.47
C PHE A 128 33.16 10.12 -6.61
N ASN A 129 32.47 9.02 -6.30
CA ASN A 129 31.75 8.24 -7.31
C ASN A 129 30.63 9.03 -8.01
N LYS A 130 29.92 9.91 -7.28
CA LYS A 130 28.88 10.76 -7.87
C LYS A 130 29.43 11.70 -8.96
N ILE A 131 30.67 12.18 -8.81
CA ILE A 131 31.34 13.01 -9.83
C ILE A 131 31.72 12.18 -11.06
N TYR A 132 32.22 10.96 -10.87
CA TYR A 132 32.66 10.10 -11.99
C TYR A 132 31.50 9.52 -12.81
N VAL A 133 30.36 9.22 -12.20
CA VAL A 133 29.17 8.73 -12.94
C VAL A 133 28.59 9.81 -13.86
N PHE A 134 28.62 11.09 -13.45
CA PHE A 134 28.24 12.22 -14.31
C PHE A 134 29.26 12.53 -15.42
N SER A 135 30.47 11.97 -15.35
CA SER A 135 31.53 12.19 -16.34
C SER A 135 31.53 11.13 -17.47
N CYS A 136 30.73 10.08 -17.34
CA CYS A 136 30.67 8.93 -18.26
C CYS A 136 29.32 8.78 -19.00
N SER A 137 28.43 9.77 -18.88
CA SER A 137 27.17 9.90 -19.64
C SER A 137 27.23 11.11 -20.55
#